data_AF-A0A1Z8S858-F1
#
_entry.id   AF-A0A1Z8S858-F1
#
_cell.length_a   1.000
_cell.length_b   1.000
_cell.length_c   1.000
_cell.angle_alpha   90.00
_cell.angle_beta   90.00
_cell.angle_gamma   90.00
#
_symmetry.space_group_name_H-M   'P 1'
#
loop_
_entity.id
_entity.type
_entity.pdbx_description
1 polymer ?
#
loop_
_entity_poly.entity_id
_entity_poly.type
_entity_poly.pdbx_seq_one_letter_code
_entity_poly.pdbx_strand_id
1 'polypeptide(L)'
;MKPTQDITIFSLSSFDYFAPNRKNIIIDQFELDAYHRLFVKKECETIKSNRGGLRFLFLGGKANKNNRKPLLDLLLANKEFKARLDWSMFGVKDKIDDIVIEDNHYIGYPYDHMLYQTTNFSIVAETHFDGNQEFHPTEKTYRAIANMHPFAILSTPYFLKHLKDKGYQTYSNLVDETYDIIKSPSNRLTRFVDSLLELNGKNIDYNEFEFTAKNNVNTLINNAQNTREIIRKALQ
;
A
#
# COMPACT_ATOMS: atom_id res chain seq x y z
N MET A 1 -22.02 -21.80 -31.99
CA MET A 1 -20.90 -22.16 -31.10
C MET A 1 -19.58 -21.81 -31.77
N LYS A 2 -18.88 -20.79 -31.27
CA LYS A 2 -17.57 -21.00 -30.63
C LYS A 2 -17.51 -20.12 -29.36
N PRO A 3 -17.44 -20.74 -28.18
CA PRO A 3 -17.12 -20.07 -26.94
C PRO A 3 -15.68 -19.54 -26.98
N THR A 4 -15.45 -18.49 -26.17
CA THR A 4 -14.20 -18.18 -25.47
C THR A 4 -12.97 -17.79 -26.30
N GLN A 5 -12.69 -16.49 -26.32
CA GLN A 5 -11.44 -16.02 -25.74
C GLN A 5 -11.82 -15.10 -24.58
N ASP A 6 -12.12 -15.71 -23.43
CA ASP A 6 -12.11 -14.97 -22.17
C ASP A 6 -10.71 -14.39 -22.04
N ILE A 7 -10.61 -13.07 -21.93
CA ILE A 7 -9.35 -12.44 -21.55
C ILE A 7 -9.13 -12.73 -20.07
N THR A 8 -8.47 -13.86 -19.94
CA THR A 8 -7.71 -14.40 -18.84
C THR A 8 -6.74 -13.44 -18.15
N ILE A 9 -7.15 -12.32 -17.57
CA ILE A 9 -6.22 -11.47 -16.81
C ILE A 9 -5.87 -12.20 -15.50
N PHE A 10 -4.79 -12.98 -15.52
CA PHE A 10 -4.29 -13.68 -14.34
C PHE A 10 -2.94 -13.14 -13.88
N SER A 11 -2.78 -13.15 -12.55
CA SER A 11 -1.65 -12.60 -11.81
C SER A 11 -0.36 -13.42 -11.92
N LEU A 12 0.74 -12.78 -11.50
CA LEU A 12 2.13 -12.78 -11.98
C LEU A 12 2.96 -14.06 -12.02
N SER A 13 2.51 -15.23 -11.54
CA SER A 13 3.46 -16.33 -11.26
C SER A 13 3.05 -17.72 -11.72
N SER A 14 1.76 -18.01 -11.90
CA SER A 14 1.30 -19.39 -12.19
C SER A 14 1.08 -19.68 -13.68
N PHE A 15 0.98 -18.66 -14.53
CA PHE A 15 0.44 -18.85 -15.89
C PHE A 15 1.43 -19.38 -16.92
N ASP A 16 2.72 -19.05 -16.80
CA ASP A 16 3.75 -19.56 -17.71
C ASP A 16 3.89 -21.09 -17.61
N TYR A 17 3.55 -21.67 -16.45
CA TYR A 17 3.49 -23.11 -16.25
C TYR A 17 2.33 -23.77 -17.04
N PHE A 18 1.17 -23.11 -17.12
CA PHE A 18 -0.03 -23.67 -17.75
C PHE A 18 -0.16 -23.35 -19.25
N ALA A 19 0.44 -22.26 -19.73
CA ALA A 19 0.32 -21.82 -21.11
C ALA A 19 1.59 -21.14 -21.66
N PRO A 20 2.73 -21.85 -21.75
CA PRO A 20 4.03 -21.28 -22.09
C PRO A 20 4.11 -20.64 -23.48
N ASN A 21 3.21 -21.01 -24.41
CA ASN A 21 3.19 -20.51 -25.79
C ASN A 21 2.19 -19.36 -26.02
N ARG A 22 1.51 -18.87 -24.96
CA ARG A 22 0.57 -17.73 -25.08
C ARG A 22 1.26 -16.42 -24.73
N LYS A 23 0.90 -15.37 -25.46
CA LYS A 23 1.29 -14.00 -25.11
C LYS A 23 0.49 -13.56 -23.88
N ASN A 24 1.08 -13.71 -22.71
CA ASN A 24 0.47 -13.31 -21.44
C ASN A 24 0.56 -11.79 -21.27
N ILE A 25 -0.52 -11.18 -20.78
CA ILE A 25 -0.53 -9.77 -20.37
C ILE A 25 -0.63 -9.75 -18.87
N ILE A 26 0.46 -9.33 -18.27
CA ILE A 26 0.56 -9.18 -16.84
C ILE A 26 0.16 -7.76 -16.50
N ILE A 27 -0.83 -7.62 -15.63
CA ILE A 27 -1.26 -6.31 -15.14
C ILE A 27 -1.18 -6.28 -13.62
N ASP A 28 -0.97 -5.07 -13.10
CA ASP A 28 -1.22 -4.77 -11.71
C ASP A 28 -2.68 -4.34 -11.55
N GLN A 29 -3.50 -5.26 -11.08
CA GLN A 29 -4.93 -5.02 -10.96
C GLN A 29 -5.25 -3.94 -9.91
N PHE A 30 -4.50 -3.90 -8.80
CA PHE A 30 -4.76 -2.92 -7.73
C PHE A 30 -4.35 -1.51 -8.15
N GLU A 31 -3.26 -1.36 -8.91
CA GLU A 31 -2.84 -0.09 -9.50
C GLU A 31 -3.91 0.46 -10.46
N LEU A 32 -4.39 -0.39 -11.36
CA LEU A 32 -5.41 -0.04 -12.33
C LEU A 32 -6.77 0.29 -11.67
N ASP A 33 -7.18 -0.50 -10.68
CA ASP A 33 -8.43 -0.28 -9.95
C ASP A 33 -8.38 1.02 -9.13
N ALA A 34 -7.25 1.30 -8.46
CA ALA A 34 -7.05 2.55 -7.74
C ALA A 34 -7.14 3.76 -8.68
N TYR A 35 -6.47 3.70 -9.83
CA TYR A 35 -6.58 4.75 -10.84
C TYR A 35 -8.03 4.98 -11.28
N HIS A 36 -8.73 3.90 -11.64
CA HIS A 36 -10.08 3.99 -12.17
C HIS A 36 -11.07 4.51 -11.12
N ARG A 37 -11.03 4.01 -9.89
CA ARG A 37 -11.95 4.43 -8.83
C ARG A 37 -11.70 5.88 -8.40
N LEU A 38 -10.44 6.29 -8.25
CA LEU A 38 -10.11 7.58 -7.64
C LEU A 38 -10.01 8.73 -8.65
N PHE A 39 -9.55 8.47 -9.88
CA PHE A 39 -9.33 9.54 -10.87
C PHE A 39 -10.37 9.54 -11.99
N VAL A 40 -10.94 8.38 -12.36
CA VAL A 40 -11.96 8.31 -13.42
C VAL A 40 -13.36 8.43 -12.83
N LYS A 41 -13.72 7.53 -11.91
CA LYS A 41 -15.05 7.51 -11.28
C LYS A 41 -15.21 8.50 -10.14
N LYS A 42 -14.10 8.90 -9.51
CA LYS A 42 -14.08 9.77 -8.32
C LYS A 42 -14.97 9.23 -7.19
N GLU A 43 -14.89 7.91 -6.94
CA GLU A 43 -15.66 7.24 -5.88
C GLU A 43 -15.30 7.74 -4.48
N CYS A 44 -14.07 8.24 -4.31
CA CYS A 44 -13.62 8.91 -3.09
C CYS A 44 -12.82 10.16 -3.47
N GLU A 45 -12.91 11.20 -2.63
CA GLU A 45 -12.02 12.35 -2.74
C GLU A 45 -10.57 11.94 -2.48
N THR A 46 -9.64 12.57 -3.19
CA THR A 46 -8.20 12.38 -3.00
C THR A 46 -7.56 13.67 -2.56
N ILE A 47 -6.68 13.59 -1.57
CA ILE A 47 -5.93 14.74 -1.08
C ILE A 47 -4.96 15.24 -2.15
N LYS A 48 -4.91 16.57 -2.32
CA LYS A 48 -4.05 17.25 -3.32
C LYS A 48 -2.86 17.99 -2.71
N SER A 49 -2.87 18.14 -1.39
CA SER A 49 -1.80 18.76 -0.62
C SER A 49 -2.01 18.46 0.86
N ASN A 50 -0.93 18.21 1.59
CA ASN A 50 -0.91 18.16 3.05
C ASN A 50 0.04 19.22 3.59
N ARG A 51 -0.02 19.51 4.90
CA ARG A 51 0.84 20.48 5.57
C ARG A 51 1.08 20.08 7.01
N GLY A 52 2.11 20.67 7.63
CA GLY A 52 2.38 20.56 9.05
C GLY A 52 3.18 19.31 9.42
N GLY A 53 3.35 19.12 10.73
CA GLY A 53 4.07 17.98 11.28
C GLY A 53 3.37 16.65 11.00
N LEU A 54 4.15 15.57 11.11
CA LEU A 54 3.68 14.23 10.76
C LEU A 54 2.56 13.72 11.70
N ARG A 55 1.49 13.23 11.07
CA ARG A 55 0.42 12.45 11.67
C ARG A 55 0.24 11.18 10.83
N PHE A 56 0.22 10.04 11.50
CA PHE A 56 0.36 8.73 10.89
C PHE A 56 -1.00 8.07 10.70
N LEU A 57 -1.19 7.40 9.57
CA LEU A 57 -2.34 6.54 9.29
C LEU A 57 -1.88 5.12 9.03
N PHE A 58 -2.22 4.20 9.94
CA PHE A 58 -1.94 2.79 9.76
C PHE A 58 -3.01 2.07 8.93
N LEU A 59 -2.62 1.69 7.72
CA LEU A 59 -3.41 0.92 6.75
C LEU A 59 -3.14 -0.57 6.94
N GLY A 60 -3.87 -1.17 7.87
CA GLY A 60 -3.73 -2.59 8.23
C GLY A 60 -4.64 -3.54 7.45
N GLY A 61 -5.91 -3.21 7.20
CA GLY A 61 -6.86 -4.21 6.69
C GLY A 61 -7.37 -5.16 7.79
N LYS A 62 -7.64 -6.44 7.50
CA LYS A 62 -8.10 -7.44 8.50
C LYS A 62 -7.11 -7.58 9.67
N ALA A 63 -7.49 -7.28 10.91
CA ALA A 63 -6.54 -7.21 12.03
C ALA A 63 -5.85 -8.55 12.40
N ASN A 64 -6.40 -9.69 11.98
CA ASN A 64 -5.90 -11.03 12.31
C ASN A 64 -4.61 -11.48 11.59
N LYS A 65 -4.01 -10.65 10.73
CA LYS A 65 -2.71 -11.00 10.12
C LYS A 65 -1.57 -10.70 11.10
N ASN A 66 -0.57 -11.59 11.09
CA ASN A 66 0.54 -11.61 12.04
C ASN A 66 1.40 -10.33 12.05
N ASN A 67 1.35 -9.51 11.00
CA ASN A 67 2.06 -8.24 10.94
C ASN A 67 1.25 -7.01 11.40
N ARG A 68 -0.07 -7.14 11.63
CA ARG A 68 -0.94 -5.97 11.86
C ARG A 68 -1.10 -5.65 13.33
N LYS A 69 -1.64 -6.58 14.12
CA LYS A 69 -1.78 -6.40 15.56
C LYS A 69 -0.42 -6.18 16.24
N PRO A 70 0.63 -6.99 15.98
CA PRO A 70 1.93 -6.75 16.61
C PRO A 70 2.56 -5.42 16.24
N LEU A 71 2.41 -4.97 14.99
CA LEU A 71 2.86 -3.64 14.58
C LEU A 71 2.11 -2.54 15.35
N LEU A 72 0.78 -2.63 15.41
CA LEU A 72 -0.02 -1.64 16.13
C LEU A 72 0.31 -1.60 17.62
N ASP A 73 0.43 -2.77 18.27
CA ASP A 73 0.78 -2.87 19.69
C ASP A 73 2.13 -2.18 19.97
N LEU A 74 3.14 -2.40 19.11
CA LEU A 74 4.45 -1.75 19.21
C LEU A 74 4.38 -0.23 19.01
N LEU A 75 3.60 0.24 18.04
CA LEU A 75 3.42 1.68 17.80
C LEU A 75 2.69 2.36 18.97
N LEU A 76 1.66 1.72 19.54
CA LEU A 76 0.88 2.25 20.65
C LEU A 76 1.62 2.24 21.99
N ALA A 77 2.66 1.42 22.12
CA ALA A 77 3.53 1.41 23.30
C ALA A 77 4.31 2.73 23.46
N ASN A 78 4.55 3.45 22.36
CA ASN A 78 5.15 4.79 22.39
C ASN A 78 4.05 5.87 22.53
N LYS A 79 4.05 6.60 23.65
CA LYS A 79 3.02 7.61 23.95
C LYS A 79 2.97 8.76 22.94
N GLU A 80 4.12 9.21 22.45
CA GLU A 80 4.19 10.31 21.48
C GLU A 80 3.66 9.87 20.12
N PHE A 81 4.04 8.66 19.69
CA PHE A 81 3.56 8.07 18.44
C PHE A 81 2.05 7.84 18.50
N LYS A 82 1.56 7.28 19.62
CA LYS A 82 0.12 7.07 19.87
C LYS A 82 -0.70 8.35 19.74
N ALA A 83 -0.19 9.50 20.19
CA ALA A 83 -0.90 10.77 20.11
C ALA A 83 -1.09 11.29 18.67
N ARG A 84 -0.36 10.73 17.70
CA ARG A 84 -0.33 11.15 16.30
C ARG A 84 -0.79 10.05 15.33
N LEU A 85 -1.27 8.91 15.84
CA LEU A 85 -1.60 7.73 15.04
C LEU A 85 -3.12 7.52 14.96
N ASP A 86 -3.64 7.54 13.73
CA ASP A 86 -4.93 6.97 13.37
C ASP A 86 -4.72 5.64 12.62
N TRP A 87 -5.74 4.78 12.55
CA TRP A 87 -5.63 3.48 11.88
C TRP A 87 -6.96 3.03 11.28
N SER A 88 -6.91 2.26 10.20
CA SER A 88 -8.09 1.76 9.46
C SER A 88 -8.08 0.22 9.36
N MET A 89 -8.14 -0.46 10.50
CA MET A 89 -8.19 -1.92 10.57
C MET A 89 -9.63 -2.40 10.58
N PHE A 90 -9.90 -3.46 9.83
CA PHE A 90 -11.22 -4.09 9.77
C PHE A 90 -11.40 -5.11 10.88
N GLY A 91 -12.64 -5.22 11.35
CA GLY A 91 -13.04 -6.20 12.35
C GLY A 91 -12.83 -5.74 13.80
N VAL A 92 -12.38 -4.51 14.04
CA VAL A 92 -12.29 -3.96 15.39
C VAL A 92 -13.59 -3.25 15.74
N LYS A 93 -14.34 -3.75 16.73
CA LYS A 93 -15.61 -3.13 17.16
C LYS A 93 -15.37 -2.00 18.17
N ASP A 94 -14.80 -2.35 19.32
CA ASP A 94 -14.65 -1.42 20.46
C ASP A 94 -13.22 -1.36 21.00
N LYS A 95 -12.51 -2.50 21.03
CA LYS A 95 -11.09 -2.60 21.42
C LYS A 95 -10.33 -3.44 20.41
N ILE A 96 -9.03 -3.18 20.27
CA ILE A 96 -8.13 -3.89 19.33
C ILE A 96 -8.12 -5.41 19.56
N ASP A 97 -8.37 -5.87 20.78
CA ASP A 97 -8.42 -7.31 21.10
C ASP A 97 -9.75 -7.96 20.70
N ASP A 98 -10.78 -7.17 20.39
CA ASP A 98 -12.11 -7.62 19.97
C ASP A 98 -12.19 -7.75 18.44
N ILE A 99 -11.28 -8.52 17.83
CA ILE A 99 -11.23 -8.74 16.39
C ILE A 99 -12.32 -9.72 15.97
N VAL A 100 -13.41 -9.22 15.38
CA VAL A 100 -14.42 -10.03 14.71
C VAL A 100 -14.08 -10.09 13.22
N ILE A 101 -13.70 -11.27 12.74
CA ILE A 101 -13.43 -11.48 11.31
C ILE A 101 -14.77 -11.80 10.64
N GLU A 102 -15.29 -10.86 9.85
CA GLU A 102 -16.31 -11.20 8.87
C GLU A 102 -15.65 -11.84 7.64
N ASP A 103 -16.30 -12.86 7.06
CA ASP A 103 -15.85 -13.54 5.84
C ASP A 103 -15.85 -12.63 4.59
N ASN A 104 -16.22 -11.37 4.74
CA ASN A 104 -16.20 -10.38 3.68
C ASN A 104 -14.75 -9.95 3.34
N HIS A 105 -14.44 -9.94 2.04
CA HIS A 105 -13.22 -9.35 1.51
C HIS A 105 -13.47 -7.85 1.30
N TYR A 106 -13.01 -7.00 2.23
CA TYR A 106 -13.10 -5.56 2.04
C TYR A 106 -12.17 -5.14 0.89
N ILE A 107 -12.76 -4.54 -0.14
CA ILE A 107 -12.07 -4.19 -1.40
C ILE A 107 -11.25 -2.90 -1.32
N GLY A 108 -11.22 -2.21 -0.18
CA GLY A 108 -10.50 -0.94 -0.03
C GLY A 108 -11.35 0.31 -0.14
N TYR A 109 -12.55 0.18 -0.75
CA TYR A 109 -13.36 1.30 -1.24
C TYR A 109 -14.86 1.11 -0.95
N PRO A 110 -15.61 2.20 -0.74
CA PRO A 110 -15.10 3.56 -0.49
C PRO A 110 -14.37 3.61 0.86
N TYR A 111 -13.36 4.48 0.99
CA TYR A 111 -12.70 4.72 2.27
C TYR A 111 -13.12 6.07 2.84
N ASP A 112 -12.94 6.22 4.16
CA ASP A 112 -13.13 7.52 4.79
C ASP A 112 -12.00 8.48 4.40
N HIS A 113 -12.33 9.44 3.54
CA HIS A 113 -11.41 10.49 3.09
C HIS A 113 -10.90 11.37 4.25
N MET A 114 -11.66 11.49 5.35
CA MET A 114 -11.26 12.30 6.50
C MET A 114 -9.97 11.79 7.12
N LEU A 115 -9.74 10.47 7.12
CA LEU A 115 -8.49 9.88 7.61
C LEU A 115 -7.26 10.43 6.87
N TYR A 116 -7.38 10.68 5.57
CA TYR A 116 -6.30 11.28 4.77
C TYR A 116 -6.24 12.81 4.89
N GLN A 117 -7.32 13.47 5.33
CA GLN A 117 -7.30 14.90 5.62
C GLN A 117 -6.68 15.21 6.99
N THR A 118 -6.88 14.34 7.98
CA THR A 118 -6.42 14.56 9.36
C THR A 118 -5.04 13.95 9.63
N THR A 119 -4.55 13.09 8.74
CA THR A 119 -3.20 12.53 8.76
C THR A 119 -2.45 12.87 7.48
N ASN A 120 -1.14 12.62 7.43
CA ASN A 120 -0.32 13.00 6.27
C ASN A 120 0.86 12.05 5.99
N PHE A 121 0.93 10.91 6.67
CA PHE A 121 1.91 9.85 6.43
C PHE A 121 1.27 8.47 6.61
N SER A 122 1.39 7.57 5.64
CA SER A 122 0.78 6.24 5.69
C SER A 122 1.76 5.14 6.11
N ILE A 123 1.40 4.38 7.14
CA ILE A 123 2.07 3.13 7.50
C ILE A 123 1.27 2.01 6.85
N VAL A 124 1.88 1.24 5.96
CA VAL A 124 1.19 0.19 5.20
C VAL A 124 1.65 -1.18 5.69
N ALA A 125 0.73 -2.03 6.15
CA ALA A 125 1.00 -3.45 6.37
C ALA A 125 0.38 -4.27 5.24
N GLU A 126 1.21 -4.78 4.34
CA GLU A 126 0.75 -5.57 3.21
C GLU A 126 0.33 -6.99 3.61
N THR A 127 -0.44 -7.64 2.74
CA THR A 127 -1.00 -8.98 3.01
C THR A 127 0.09 -10.06 3.02
N HIS A 128 1.05 -9.97 2.11
CA HIS A 128 2.23 -10.83 2.12
C HIS A 128 3.31 -10.23 3.02
N PHE A 129 3.74 -11.03 3.99
CA PHE A 129 4.71 -10.64 4.99
C PHE A 129 5.53 -11.85 5.48
N ASP A 130 4.83 -12.89 5.93
CA ASP A 130 5.39 -14.17 6.31
C ASP A 130 4.96 -15.26 5.32
N GLY A 131 5.88 -16.17 4.97
CA GLY A 131 5.59 -17.23 4.01
C GLY A 131 5.69 -16.78 2.56
N ASN A 132 4.59 -16.31 1.95
CA ASN A 132 4.60 -15.89 0.54
C ASN A 132 5.51 -14.66 0.35
N GLN A 133 6.51 -14.79 -0.53
CA GLN A 133 7.50 -13.74 -0.82
C GLN A 133 7.19 -12.96 -2.11
N GLU A 134 6.07 -13.23 -2.77
CA GLU A 134 5.65 -12.54 -3.99
C GLU A 134 5.47 -11.04 -3.75
N PHE A 135 6.02 -10.23 -4.67
CA PHE A 135 5.76 -8.80 -4.72
C PHE A 135 4.28 -8.56 -5.04
N HIS A 136 3.53 -8.09 -4.04
CA HIS A 136 2.08 -7.98 -4.12
C HIS A 136 1.59 -6.68 -3.46
N PRO A 137 1.79 -5.52 -4.12
CA PRO A 137 1.17 -4.27 -3.67
C PRO A 137 -0.35 -4.40 -3.74
N THR A 138 -1.03 -3.92 -2.71
CA THR A 138 -2.49 -3.95 -2.66
C THR A 138 -3.09 -2.54 -2.77
N GLU A 139 -4.40 -2.43 -2.59
CA GLU A 139 -5.10 -1.17 -2.59
C GLU A 139 -4.60 -0.19 -1.52
N LYS A 140 -3.96 -0.68 -0.44
CA LYS A 140 -3.40 0.17 0.63
C LYS A 140 -2.24 1.01 0.12
N THR A 141 -1.29 0.39 -0.58
CA THR A 141 -0.15 1.07 -1.20
C THR A 141 -0.65 2.13 -2.19
N TYR A 142 -1.56 1.76 -3.09
CA TYR A 142 -2.06 2.70 -4.11
C TYR A 142 -2.96 3.79 -3.56
N ARG A 143 -3.70 3.55 -2.46
CA ARG A 143 -4.45 4.60 -1.76
C ARG A 143 -3.54 5.60 -1.06
N ALA A 144 -2.44 5.14 -0.45
CA ALA A 144 -1.45 6.06 0.13
C ALA A 144 -0.87 6.98 -0.97
N ILE A 145 -0.44 6.38 -2.09
CA ILE A 145 0.07 7.11 -3.25
C ILE A 145 -0.97 8.10 -3.78
N ALA A 146 -2.20 7.66 -4.07
CA ALA A 146 -3.25 8.49 -4.67
C ALA A 146 -3.67 9.68 -3.79
N ASN A 147 -3.49 9.58 -2.47
CA ASN A 147 -3.77 10.65 -1.51
C ASN A 147 -2.54 11.51 -1.19
N MET A 148 -1.46 11.43 -1.96
CA MET A 148 -0.22 12.16 -1.68
C MET A 148 0.32 11.91 -0.26
N HIS A 149 0.09 10.73 0.30
CA HIS A 149 0.71 10.35 1.56
C HIS A 149 2.10 9.75 1.28
N PRO A 150 3.19 10.32 1.82
CA PRO A 150 4.40 9.55 2.03
C PRO A 150 4.11 8.29 2.83
N PHE A 151 4.93 7.27 2.63
CA PHE A 151 4.64 5.96 3.18
C PHE A 151 5.88 5.23 3.68
N ALA A 152 5.65 4.34 4.63
CA ALA A 152 6.55 3.25 4.99
C ALA A 152 5.75 1.94 4.87
N ILE A 153 6.35 0.91 4.26
CA ILE A 153 5.63 -0.32 3.92
C ILE A 153 6.27 -1.53 4.59
N LEU A 154 5.51 -2.19 5.45
CA LEU A 154 5.86 -3.50 6.00
C LEU A 154 5.27 -4.59 5.12
N SER A 155 6.12 -5.19 4.28
CA SER A 155 5.76 -6.30 3.38
C SER A 155 6.84 -7.38 3.38
N THR A 156 6.99 -8.13 2.28
CA THR A 156 8.06 -9.09 2.01
C THR A 156 9.40 -8.37 1.79
N PRO A 157 10.55 -9.06 1.91
CA PRO A 157 11.84 -8.49 1.57
C PRO A 157 11.90 -8.00 0.12
N TYR A 158 12.63 -6.90 -0.10
CA TYR A 158 12.84 -6.26 -1.40
C TYR A 158 11.56 -5.68 -2.02
N PHE A 159 10.49 -5.51 -1.25
CA PHE A 159 9.24 -4.93 -1.72
C PHE A 159 9.47 -3.51 -2.23
N LEU A 160 10.18 -2.66 -1.47
CA LEU A 160 10.47 -1.29 -1.88
C LEU A 160 11.39 -1.25 -3.10
N LYS A 161 12.32 -2.21 -3.23
CA LYS A 161 13.10 -2.37 -4.46
C LYS A 161 12.19 -2.61 -5.67
N HIS A 162 11.25 -3.56 -5.59
CA HIS A 162 10.34 -3.85 -6.69
C HIS A 162 9.35 -2.71 -6.99
N LEU A 163 8.94 -1.98 -5.97
CA LEU A 163 8.15 -0.76 -6.14
C LEU A 163 8.94 0.31 -6.92
N LYS A 164 10.23 0.46 -6.65
CA LYS A 164 11.15 1.32 -7.42
C LYS A 164 11.34 0.85 -8.86
N ASP A 165 11.43 -0.46 -9.09
CA ASP A 165 11.49 -1.04 -10.45
C ASP A 165 10.23 -0.68 -11.28
N LYS A 166 9.09 -0.40 -10.63
CA LYS A 166 7.85 0.11 -11.25
C LYS A 166 7.82 1.64 -11.50
N GLY A 167 8.91 2.36 -11.21
CA GLY A 167 9.03 3.81 -11.41
C GLY A 167 8.52 4.67 -10.25
N TYR A 168 8.13 4.06 -9.13
CA TYR A 168 7.80 4.81 -7.91
C TYR A 168 9.06 5.21 -7.16
N GLN A 169 8.95 6.30 -6.41
CA GLN A 169 9.98 6.79 -5.51
C GLN A 169 9.61 6.42 -4.07
N THR A 170 10.62 6.07 -3.28
CA THR A 170 10.50 5.83 -1.83
C THR A 170 11.18 6.96 -1.07
N TYR A 171 11.24 6.88 0.26
CA TYR A 171 11.59 8.01 1.12
C TYR A 171 12.88 7.75 1.91
N SER A 172 13.83 7.02 1.31
CA SER A 172 15.09 6.60 1.95
C SER A 172 15.99 7.75 2.43
N ASN A 173 15.73 8.98 1.98
CA ASN A 173 16.42 10.19 2.47
C ASN A 173 15.91 10.66 3.85
N LEU A 174 14.70 10.27 4.24
CA LEU A 174 14.03 10.70 5.48
C LEU A 174 13.70 9.52 6.40
N VAL A 175 13.36 8.38 5.82
CA VAL A 175 13.01 7.12 6.48
C VAL A 175 14.16 6.14 6.26
N ASP A 176 14.61 5.49 7.32
CA ASP A 176 15.53 4.36 7.16
C ASP A 176 14.77 3.15 6.59
N GLU A 177 15.09 2.77 5.34
CA GLU A 177 14.44 1.68 4.62
C GLU A 177 15.21 0.34 4.71
N THR A 178 16.23 0.25 5.57
CA THR A 178 17.04 -0.98 5.71
C THR A 178 16.24 -2.20 6.18
N TYR A 179 15.04 -2.02 6.73
CA TYR A 179 14.10 -3.11 6.99
C TYR A 179 13.74 -3.90 5.73
N ASP A 180 13.75 -3.28 4.55
CA ASP A 180 13.30 -3.89 3.29
C ASP A 180 14.15 -5.10 2.90
N ILE A 181 15.43 -5.15 3.28
CA ILE A 181 16.31 -6.29 2.95
C ILE A 181 16.29 -7.42 3.99
N ILE A 182 15.60 -7.22 5.12
CA ILE A 182 15.61 -8.17 6.24
C ILE A 182 14.67 -9.33 5.95
N LYS A 183 15.22 -10.56 5.88
CA LYS A 183 14.44 -11.77 5.56
C LYS A 183 13.58 -12.26 6.73
N SER A 184 14.11 -12.22 7.95
CA SER A 184 13.37 -12.66 9.15
C SER A 184 12.19 -11.72 9.41
N PRO A 185 10.93 -12.21 9.41
CA PRO A 185 9.75 -11.37 9.59
C PRO A 185 9.76 -10.61 10.92
N SER A 186 10.17 -11.26 12.02
CA SER A 186 10.26 -10.62 13.34
C SER A 186 11.30 -9.50 13.35
N ASN A 187 12.50 -9.75 12.85
CA ASN A 187 13.56 -8.72 12.80
C ASN A 187 13.18 -7.56 11.86
N ARG A 188 12.48 -7.87 10.76
CA ARG A 188 11.98 -6.85 9.83
C ARG A 188 10.93 -5.96 10.49
N LEU A 189 9.99 -6.55 11.23
CA LEU A 189 9.01 -5.80 12.01
C LEU A 189 9.70 -4.89 13.04
N THR A 190 10.65 -5.41 13.81
CA THR A 190 11.40 -4.61 14.79
C THR A 190 12.09 -3.42 14.13
N ARG A 191 12.89 -3.65 13.08
CA ARG A 191 13.59 -2.57 12.37
C ARG A 191 12.62 -1.57 11.75
N PHE A 192 11.50 -2.05 11.20
CA PHE A 192 10.47 -1.17 10.65
C PHE A 192 9.88 -0.23 11.69
N VAL A 193 9.60 -0.73 12.90
CA VAL A 193 9.14 0.09 14.03
C VAL A 193 10.21 1.09 14.44
N ASP A 194 11.47 0.67 14.56
CA ASP A 194 12.57 1.57 14.90
C ASP A 194 12.66 2.75 13.92
N SER A 195 12.59 2.48 12.62
CA SER A 195 12.61 3.51 11.57
C SER A 195 11.44 4.50 11.67
N LEU A 196 10.25 4.04 12.10
CA LEU A 196 9.09 4.91 12.33
C LEU A 196 9.25 5.78 13.58
N LEU A 197 9.79 5.21 14.66
CA LEU A 197 10.06 5.95 15.90
C LEU A 197 11.13 7.03 15.67
N GLU A 198 12.19 6.70 14.95
CA GLU A 198 13.21 7.66 14.51
C GLU A 198 12.59 8.78 13.68
N LEU A 199 11.73 8.44 12.70
CA LEU A 199 11.04 9.42 11.87
C LEU A 199 10.18 10.37 12.71
N ASN A 200 9.38 9.84 13.65
CA ASN A 200 8.53 10.66 14.52
C ASN A 200 9.35 11.63 15.39
N GLY A 201 10.57 11.24 15.80
CA GLY A 201 11.48 12.08 16.58
C GLY A 201 12.15 13.22 15.81
N LYS A 202 12.19 13.16 14.46
CA LYS A 202 12.86 14.17 13.62
C LYS A 202 12.07 15.47 13.45
N ASN A 203 10.80 15.54 13.91
CA ASN A 203 9.92 16.70 13.73
C ASN A 203 9.90 17.26 12.29
N ILE A 204 9.83 16.36 11.30
CA ILE A 204 9.79 16.70 9.89
C ILE A 204 8.42 17.30 9.53
N ASP A 205 8.41 18.34 8.69
CA ASP A 205 7.21 18.88 8.07
C ASP A 205 6.88 18.11 6.77
N TYR A 206 5.60 17.98 6.45
CA TYR A 206 5.15 17.30 5.24
C TYR A 206 5.82 17.82 3.94
N ASN A 207 6.19 19.10 3.87
CA ASN A 207 6.78 19.69 2.66
C ASN A 207 8.04 18.95 2.16
N GLU A 208 8.79 18.30 3.06
CA GLU A 208 9.95 17.47 2.70
C GLU A 208 9.59 16.24 1.83
N PHE A 209 8.31 15.84 1.84
CA PHE A 209 7.79 14.70 1.09
C PHE A 209 7.02 15.10 -0.17
N GLU A 210 6.56 16.35 -0.26
CA GLU A 210 5.53 16.79 -1.21
C GLU A 210 5.93 16.51 -2.67
N PHE A 211 7.18 16.83 -3.04
CA PHE A 211 7.68 16.63 -4.40
C PHE A 211 7.63 15.15 -4.80
N THR A 212 8.15 14.27 -3.95
CA THR A 212 8.18 12.82 -4.16
C THR A 212 6.75 12.23 -4.18
N ALA A 213 5.89 12.66 -3.25
CA ALA A 213 4.50 12.23 -3.19
C ALA A 213 3.72 12.61 -4.47
N LYS A 214 3.93 13.83 -4.97
CA LYS A 214 3.34 14.29 -6.24
C LYS A 214 3.84 13.49 -7.44
N ASN A 215 5.14 13.20 -7.51
CA ASN A 215 5.70 12.35 -8.56
C ASN A 215 5.09 10.95 -8.54
N ASN A 216 4.91 10.37 -7.36
CA ASN A 216 4.28 9.06 -7.21
C ASN A 216 2.82 9.04 -7.70
N VAL A 217 2.04 10.10 -7.46
CA VAL A 217 0.68 10.22 -8.05
C VAL A 217 0.75 10.22 -9.58
N ASN A 218 1.68 10.97 -10.18
CA ASN A 218 1.85 11.00 -11.63
C ASN A 218 2.27 9.62 -12.17
N THR A 219 3.18 8.92 -11.49
CA THR A 219 3.58 7.55 -11.83
C THR A 219 2.38 6.61 -11.81
N LEU A 220 1.53 6.66 -10.77
CA LEU A 220 0.30 5.86 -10.69
C LEU A 220 -0.62 6.08 -11.89
N ILE A 221 -0.87 7.35 -12.24
CA ILE A 221 -1.72 7.71 -13.38
C ILE A 221 -1.11 7.18 -14.69
N ASN A 222 0.20 7.41 -14.91
CA ASN A 222 0.90 7.01 -16.12
C ASN A 222 0.94 5.47 -16.27
N ASN A 223 1.27 4.75 -15.20
CA ASN A 223 1.31 3.29 -15.20
C ASN A 223 -0.07 2.71 -15.54
N ALA A 224 -1.13 3.19 -14.88
CA ALA A 224 -2.47 2.70 -15.15
C ALA A 224 -2.96 3.03 -16.57
N GLN A 225 -2.64 4.22 -17.11
CA GLN A 225 -2.95 4.56 -18.50
C GLN A 225 -2.20 3.66 -19.49
N ASN A 226 -0.93 3.38 -19.24
CA ASN A 226 -0.14 2.44 -20.05
C ASN A 226 -0.75 1.03 -20.03
N THR A 227 -1.15 0.54 -18.85
CA THR A 227 -1.84 -0.75 -18.71
C THR A 227 -3.15 -0.78 -19.51
N ARG A 228 -3.94 0.30 -19.49
CA ARG A 228 -5.18 0.40 -20.29
C ARG A 228 -4.90 0.30 -21.79
N GLU A 229 -3.86 0.96 -22.28
CA GLU A 229 -3.49 0.87 -23.70
C GLU A 229 -2.98 -0.51 -24.09
N ILE A 230 -2.23 -1.19 -23.21
CA ILE A 230 -1.80 -2.59 -23.43
C ILE A 230 -3.03 -3.51 -23.56
N ILE A 231 -3.99 -3.39 -22.64
CA ILE A 231 -5.24 -4.17 -22.67
C ILE A 231 -6.02 -3.86 -23.97
N ARG A 232 -6.16 -2.58 -24.33
CA ARG A 232 -6.86 -2.14 -25.55
C ARG A 232 -6.24 -2.73 -26.82
N LYS A 233 -4.91 -2.73 -26.93
CA LYS A 233 -4.18 -3.29 -28.08
C LYS A 233 -4.29 -4.82 -28.17
N ALA A 234 -4.49 -5.49 -27.04
CA ALA A 234 -4.63 -6.94 -27.00
C ALA A 234 -6.04 -7.45 -27.31
N LEU A 235 -7.03 -6.57 -27.14
CA LEU A 235 -8.43 -6.79 -27.47
C LEU A 235 -8.74 -6.58 -28.96
N GLN A 236 -7.81 -6.00 -29.73
CA GLN A 236 -7.92 -5.75 -31.17
C GLN A 236 -7.25 -6.86 -31.97
#